data_AF-A0A3N9WPK6-F1
#
_entry.id   AF-A0A3N9WPK6-F1
#
_cell.length_a   1.000
_cell.length_b   1.000
_cell.length_c   1.000
_cell.angle_alpha   90.00
_cell.angle_beta   90.00
_cell.angle_gamma   90.00
#
_symmetry.space_group_name_H-M   'P 1'
#
loop_
_entity.id
_entity.type
_entity.pdbx_description
1 polymer ?
#
loop_
_entity_poly.entity_id
_entity_poly.type
_entity_poly.pdbx_seq_one_letter_code
_entity_poly.pdbx_strand_id
1 'polypeptide(L)'
;MAHEEGFLRCEVVAWFSQDFPGWVRVRLVDADGKSWFFVDKIPAFTGGQLSADTPLPAPVHVRCDIIGRDDDRALVISTQPDGVEAESGQRLFRVREDQLDRHTV
;
A
#
# COMPACT_ATOMS: atom_id res chain seq x y z
N MET A 1 -16.15 -14.48 -8.11
CA MET A 1 -16.36 -13.12 -8.67
C MET A 1 -15.00 -12.63 -9.13
N ALA A 2 -14.90 -11.98 -10.29
CA ALA A 2 -13.60 -11.48 -10.76
C ALA A 2 -13.18 -10.30 -9.86
N HIS A 3 -12.06 -10.44 -9.16
CA HIS A 3 -11.43 -9.34 -8.45
C HIS A 3 -10.53 -8.60 -9.44
N GLU A 4 -10.71 -7.29 -9.59
CA GLU A 4 -9.82 -6.47 -10.42
C GLU A 4 -8.59 -6.13 -9.57
N GLU A 5 -7.41 -6.61 -9.97
CA GLU A 5 -6.16 -6.30 -9.29
C GLU A 5 -5.72 -4.86 -9.62
N GLY A 6 -5.11 -4.19 -8.65
CA GLY A 6 -4.50 -2.88 -8.81
C GLY A 6 -3.31 -2.66 -7.87
N PHE A 7 -2.55 -1.61 -8.13
CA PHE A 7 -1.40 -1.22 -7.32
C PHE A 7 -1.71 0.10 -6.59
N LEU A 8 -1.89 0.02 -5.28
CA LEU A 8 -2.19 1.16 -4.42
C LEU A 8 -0.94 1.99 -4.16
N ARG A 9 -0.99 3.26 -4.55
CA ARG A 9 0.10 4.22 -4.32
C ARG A 9 0.18 4.58 -2.85
N CYS A 10 1.35 4.34 -2.28
CA CYS A 10 1.68 4.61 -0.88
C CYS A 10 3.07 5.29 -0.79
N GLU A 11 3.49 5.64 0.42
CA GLU A 11 4.81 6.21 0.67
C GLU A 11 5.53 5.53 1.84
N VAL A 12 6.79 5.15 1.68
CA VAL A 12 7.66 4.78 2.80
C VAL A 12 7.96 6.04 3.60
N VAL A 13 7.75 5.99 4.91
CA VAL A 13 7.95 7.14 5.82
C VAL A 13 9.02 6.88 6.88
N ALA A 14 9.40 5.62 7.12
CA ALA A 14 10.49 5.28 8.03
C ALA A 14 11.09 3.90 7.74
N TRP A 15 12.35 3.71 8.14
CA TRP A 15 12.98 2.39 8.26
C TRP A 15 12.60 1.74 9.59
N PHE A 16 12.19 0.48 9.56
CA PHE A 16 11.88 -0.30 10.77
C PHE A 16 13.02 -1.26 11.13
N SER A 17 13.61 -1.92 10.13
CA SER A 17 14.83 -2.72 10.28
C SER A 17 15.60 -2.75 8.95
N GLN A 18 16.93 -2.81 9.03
CA GLN A 18 17.80 -3.02 7.86
C GLN A 18 18.25 -4.48 7.73
N ASP A 19 17.92 -5.34 8.71
CA ASP A 19 18.24 -6.76 8.65
C ASP A 19 17.49 -7.41 7.49
N PHE A 20 18.20 -8.20 6.69
CA PHE A 20 17.64 -8.85 5.51
C PHE A 20 16.28 -9.53 5.82
N PRO A 21 15.20 -9.25 5.07
CA PRO A 21 15.14 -8.53 3.79
C PRO A 21 14.94 -7.01 3.88
N GLY A 22 15.10 -6.42 5.07
CA GLY A 22 14.77 -5.04 5.38
C GLY A 22 13.27 -4.87 5.61
N TRP A 23 12.91 -3.96 6.51
CA TRP A 23 11.54 -3.64 6.90
C TRP A 23 11.34 -2.13 6.93
N VAL A 24 10.19 -1.68 6.45
CA VAL A 24 9.85 -0.27 6.34
C VAL A 24 8.45 -0.02 6.88
N ARG A 25 8.23 1.21 7.34
CA ARG A 25 6.89 1.72 7.66
C ARG A 25 6.37 2.52 6.47
N VAL A 26 5.25 2.08 5.92
CA VAL A 26 4.59 2.67 4.75
C VAL A 26 3.31 3.36 5.19
N ARG A 27 2.98 4.49 4.58
CA ARG A 27 1.77 5.26 4.83
C ARG A 27 0.86 5.24 3.59
N LEU A 28 -0.42 5.03 3.86
CA LEU A 28 -1.54 5.33 2.96
C LEU A 28 -2.33 6.49 3.55
N VAL A 29 -2.73 7.45 2.73
CA VAL A 29 -3.80 8.40 3.07
C VAL A 29 -5.03 8.00 2.28
N ASP A 30 -6.11 7.63 2.95
CA ASP A 30 -7.31 7.09 2.30
C ASP A 30 -8.20 8.19 1.68
N ALA A 31 -9.35 7.79 1.13
CA ALA A 31 -10.29 8.70 0.50
C ALA A 31 -10.83 9.78 1.47
N ASP A 32 -10.92 9.45 2.76
CA ASP A 32 -11.41 10.32 3.83
C ASP A 32 -10.29 11.19 4.46
N GLY A 33 -9.06 11.07 3.96
CA GLY A 33 -7.90 11.78 4.50
C GLY A 33 -7.29 11.13 5.75
N LYS A 34 -7.78 9.96 6.16
CA LYS A 34 -7.22 9.22 7.29
C LYS A 34 -5.92 8.53 6.87
N SER A 35 -4.92 8.62 7.74
CA SER A 35 -3.64 7.93 7.55
C SER A 35 -3.68 6.52 8.12
N TRP A 36 -3.24 5.57 7.32
CA TRP A 36 -3.00 4.18 7.69
C TRP A 36 -1.51 3.89 7.54
N PHE A 37 -1.00 3.02 8.41
CA PHE A 37 0.41 2.66 8.40
C PHE A 37 0.56 1.15 8.34
N PHE A 38 1.44 0.68 7.48
CA PHE A 38 1.83 -0.71 7.30
C PHE A 38 3.29 -0.87 7.73
N VAL A 39 3.63 -1.98 8.39
CA VAL A 39 5.02 -2.33 8.69
C VAL A 39 5.27 -3.73 8.17
N ASP A 40 6.04 -3.82 7.09
CA ASP A 40 6.36 -5.09 6.44
C ASP A 40 7.73 -5.05 5.76
N LYS A 41 8.12 -6.20 5.21
CA LYS A 41 9.35 -6.40 4.46
C LYS A 41 9.35 -5.57 3.19
N ILE A 42 10.51 -5.02 2.82
CA ILE A 42 10.66 -4.22 1.60
C ILE A 42 10.08 -4.89 0.34
N PRO A 43 10.31 -6.20 0.08
CA PRO A 43 9.75 -6.85 -1.11
C PRO A 43 8.22 -6.89 -1.20
N ALA A 44 7.49 -6.62 -0.11
CA ALA A 44 6.03 -6.49 -0.15
C ALA A 44 5.57 -5.17 -0.80
N PHE A 45 6.44 -4.16 -0.89
CA PHE A 45 6.11 -2.81 -1.35
C PHE A 45 6.80 -2.40 -2.65
N THR A 46 7.80 -3.17 -3.09
CA THR A 46 8.63 -2.85 -4.26
C THR A 46 9.26 -4.12 -4.82
N GLY A 47 9.60 -4.11 -6.11
CA GLY A 47 10.43 -5.13 -6.75
C GLY A 47 11.91 -5.15 -6.30
N GLY A 48 12.30 -4.33 -5.31
CA GLY A 48 13.64 -4.34 -4.70
C GLY A 48 14.42 -3.02 -4.79
N GLN A 49 13.77 -1.89 -5.10
CA GLN A 49 14.45 -0.60 -5.36
C GLN A 49 14.71 0.28 -4.11
N LEU A 50 14.45 -0.20 -2.89
CA LEU A 50 14.62 0.58 -1.65
C LEU A 50 15.94 0.23 -0.94
N SER A 51 16.79 1.23 -0.72
CA SER A 51 18.04 1.12 0.06
C SER A 51 18.07 2.14 1.20
N ALA A 52 18.92 1.92 2.22
CA ALA A 52 19.01 2.79 3.39
C ALA A 52 19.29 4.29 3.07
N ASP A 53 19.92 4.57 1.93
CA ASP A 53 20.22 5.93 1.46
C ASP A 53 19.04 6.60 0.72
N THR A 54 17.92 5.90 0.55
CA THR A 54 16.72 6.40 -0.13
C THR A 54 16.11 7.56 0.67
N PRO A 55 15.96 8.77 0.08
CA PRO A 55 15.29 9.87 0.75
C PRO A 55 13.82 9.54 1.02
N LEU A 56 13.34 9.90 2.23
CA LEU A 56 11.95 9.68 2.63
C LEU A 56 11.20 11.03 2.70
N PRO A 57 9.89 11.06 2.36
CA PRO A 57 9.08 9.92 1.94
C PRO A 57 9.38 9.44 0.51
N ALA A 58 9.31 8.13 0.28
CA ALA A 58 9.58 7.51 -1.02
C ALA A 58 8.35 6.76 -1.56
N PRO A 59 7.99 6.91 -2.85
CA PRO A 59 6.82 6.25 -3.41
C PRO A 59 7.00 4.74 -3.50
N VAL A 60 5.95 4.00 -3.16
CA VAL A 60 5.86 2.53 -3.26
C VAL A 60 4.45 2.10 -3.63
N HIS A 61 4.29 0.81 -3.94
CA HIS A 61 2.99 0.23 -4.26
C HIS A 61 2.65 -0.91 -3.34
N VAL A 62 1.37 -1.00 -2.97
CA VAL A 62 0.80 -2.19 -2.31
C VAL A 62 -0.14 -2.86 -3.31
N ARG A 63 0.09 -4.15 -3.62
CA ARG A 63 -0.85 -4.90 -4.45
C ARG A 63 -2.17 -5.08 -3.72
N CYS A 64 -3.27 -4.84 -4.42
CA CYS A 64 -4.60 -4.91 -3.84
C CYS A 64 -5.64 -5.41 -4.83
N ASP A 65 -6.72 -5.95 -4.30
CA ASP A 65 -7.93 -6.26 -5.06
C ASP A 65 -8.94 -5.12 -4.90
N ILE A 66 -9.50 -4.64 -6.00
CA ILE A 66 -10.69 -3.78 -5.98
C ILE A 66 -11.90 -4.69 -5.77
N ILE A 67 -12.55 -4.56 -4.62
CA ILE A 67 -13.66 -5.43 -4.22
C ILE A 67 -15.03 -4.76 -4.33
N GLY A 68 -15.07 -3.44 -4.56
CA GLY A 68 -16.32 -2.72 -4.74
C GLY A 68 -16.14 -1.23 -4.99
N ARG A 69 -17.27 -0.56 -5.23
CA ARG A 69 -17.38 0.90 -5.25
C ARG A 69 -18.39 1.31 -4.19
N ASP A 70 -18.12 2.44 -3.55
CA ASP A 70 -19.01 3.07 -2.57
C ASP A 70 -19.79 4.23 -3.23
N ASP A 71 -20.81 4.73 -2.54
CA ASP A 71 -21.77 5.71 -3.07
C ASP A 71 -21.13 7.07 -3.43
N ASP A 72 -20.00 7.41 -2.78
CA ASP A 72 -19.24 8.65 -3.00
C ASP A 72 -18.17 8.53 -4.10
N ARG A 73 -18.21 7.46 -4.90
CA ARG A 73 -17.21 7.11 -5.93
C ARG A 73 -15.85 6.67 -5.37
N ALA A 74 -15.72 6.47 -4.06
CA ALA A 74 -14.57 5.75 -3.53
C ALA A 74 -14.61 4.28 -3.96
N LEU A 75 -13.43 3.68 -4.12
CA LEU A 75 -13.25 2.26 -4.32
C LEU A 75 -12.96 1.62 -2.96
N VAL A 76 -13.51 0.45 -2.73
CA VAL A 76 -13.12 -0.39 -1.60
C VAL A 76 -12.09 -1.38 -2.11
N ILE A 77 -10.89 -1.34 -1.53
CA ILE A 77 -9.79 -2.25 -1.87
C ILE A 77 -9.44 -3.16 -0.70
N SER A 78 -8.82 -4.30 -1.02
CA SER A 78 -8.28 -5.27 -0.08
C SER A 78 -6.79 -5.49 -0.33
N THR A 79 -5.95 -5.33 0.70
CA THR A 79 -4.50 -5.61 0.65
C THR A 79 -4.15 -7.08 0.88
N GLN A 80 -5.15 -7.96 0.83
CA GLN A 80 -5.01 -9.41 1.03
C GLN A 80 -4.05 -10.13 0.05
N PRO A 81 -3.86 -9.72 -1.23
CA PRO A 81 -3.01 -10.46 -2.17
C PRO A 81 -1.60 -10.74 -1.68
N ASP A 82 -0.99 -9.78 -0.97
CA ASP A 82 0.34 -9.92 -0.35
C ASP A 82 0.28 -10.03 1.18
N GLY A 83 -0.93 -10.11 1.76
CA GLY A 83 -1.11 -10.23 3.20
C GLY A 83 -0.70 -8.99 4.00
N VAL A 84 -0.56 -7.83 3.35
CA VAL A 84 -0.20 -6.56 4.00
C VAL A 84 -1.35 -6.07 4.87
N GLU A 85 -1.04 -5.66 6.10
CA GLU A 85 -2.03 -5.18 7.07
C GLU A 85 -1.59 -3.86 7.67
N ALA A 86 -2.55 -2.99 7.95
CA ALA A 86 -2.27 -1.83 8.78
C ALA A 86 -1.84 -2.30 10.19
N GLU A 87 -1.12 -1.47 10.95
CA GLU A 87 -0.73 -1.77 12.33
C GLU A 87 -1.93 -2.12 13.25
N SER A 88 -3.15 -1.75 12.86
CA SER A 88 -4.40 -2.11 13.53
C SER A 88 -5.00 -3.46 13.10
N GLY A 89 -4.38 -4.20 12.19
CA GLY A 89 -4.91 -5.42 11.56
C GLY A 89 -5.93 -5.17 10.43
N GLN A 90 -6.15 -3.92 10.01
CA GLN A 90 -7.10 -3.62 8.94
C GLN A 90 -6.49 -3.92 7.57
N ARG A 91 -7.28 -4.52 6.68
CA ARG A 91 -6.90 -4.85 5.28
C ARG A 91 -7.80 -4.23 4.21
N LEU A 92 -8.90 -3.61 4.63
CA LEU A 92 -9.87 -2.97 3.73
C LEU A 92 -9.75 -1.46 3.82
N PHE A 93 -9.69 -0.79 2.69
CA PHE A 93 -9.52 0.67 2.64
C PHE A 93 -10.41 1.30 1.59
N ARG A 94 -10.90 2.51 1.87
CA ARG A 94 -11.62 3.35 0.90
C ARG A 94 -10.62 4.25 0.22
N VAL A 95 -10.48 4.16 -1.10
CA VAL A 95 -9.47 4.92 -1.86
C VAL A 95 -10.11 5.57 -3.08
N ARG A 96 -9.54 6.68 -3.54
CA ARG A 96 -9.95 7.28 -4.81
C ARG A 96 -9.36 6.50 -5.98
N GLU A 97 -10.03 6.54 -7.13
CA GLU A 97 -9.58 5.87 -8.34
C GLU A 97 -8.21 6.38 -8.82
N ASP A 98 -7.89 7.64 -8.56
CA ASP A 98 -6.57 8.19 -8.86
C ASP A 98 -5.47 7.57 -7.99
N GLN A 99 -5.74 7.00 -6.83
CA GLN A 99 -4.73 6.40 -5.95
C GLN A 99 -4.24 5.03 -6.42
N LEU A 100 -4.82 4.47 -7.49
CA LEU A 100 -4.48 3.17 -8.04
C LEU A 100 -3.78 3.30 -9.39
N ASP A 101 -2.71 2.54 -9.57
CA ASP A 101 -2.12 2.27 -10.88
C ASP A 101 -2.61 0.90 -11.38
N ARG A 102 -3.13 0.85 -12.61
CA ARG A 102 -3.73 -0.37 -13.21
C ARG A 102 -2.71 -1.25 -13.95
N HIS A 103 -1.48 -0.76 -14.09
CA HIS A 103 -0.35 -1.49 -14.68
C HIS A 103 0.89 -1.20 -13.83
N THR A 104 1.68 -2.23 -13.52
CA THR A 104 2.99 -2.06 -12.88
C THR A 104 3.91 -1.34 -13.86
N VAL A 105 4.60 -0.30 -13.41
CA VAL A 105 5.74 0.30 -14.15
C VAL A 105 6.98 -0.55 -13.93
#